data_AF-A0A9X6YMT3-F1
#
_entry.id   AF-A0A9X6YMT3-F1
#
_cell.length_a   1.000
_cell.length_b   1.000
_cell.length_c   1.000
_cell.angle_alpha   90.00
_cell.angle_beta   90.00
_cell.angle_gamma   90.00
#
_symmetry.space_group_name_H-M   'P 1'
#
loop_
_entity.id
_entity.type
_entity.pdbx_description
1 polymer ?
#
loop_
_entity_poly.entity_id
_entity_poly.type
_entity_poly.pdbx_seq_one_letter_code
_entity_poly.pdbx_strand_id
1 'polypeptide(L)'
;MVVDYKQIIVNVIARDDKQMNHYFKLFKFMLGEDKVTKVVKRSGSIDMHTDKIIMRFFVGTQGLRGYRAHYVINLIQNEQFHHEVALPMTNVWGLLDPEQYPELVD
;
A
#
# COMPACT_ATOMS: atom_id res chain seq x y z
N MET A 1 11.39 12.32 -16.58
CA MET A 1 11.53 10.85 -16.68
C MET A 1 10.29 10.26 -16.04
N VAL A 2 9.43 9.59 -16.80
CA VAL A 2 8.23 8.93 -16.25
C VAL A 2 8.67 7.53 -15.82
N VAL A 3 8.67 7.26 -14.52
CA VAL A 3 8.99 5.93 -14.00
C VAL A 3 7.76 5.04 -14.22
N ASP A 4 7.89 4.00 -15.05
CA ASP A 4 6.83 3.02 -15.27
C ASP A 4 7.01 1.87 -14.26
N TYR A 5 6.04 1.72 -13.35
CA TYR A 5 6.06 0.66 -12.36
C TYR A 5 5.18 -0.50 -12.83
N LYS A 6 5.72 -1.72 -12.83
CA LYS A 6 4.97 -2.94 -13.16
C LYS A 6 3.68 -3.06 -12.33
N GLN A 7 3.77 -2.77 -11.02
CA GLN A 7 2.63 -2.62 -10.12
C GLN A 7 2.91 -1.55 -9.05
N ILE A 8 1.94 -0.69 -8.81
CA ILE A 8 1.98 0.33 -7.76
C ILE A 8 1.47 -0.27 -6.45
N ILE A 9 2.27 -0.16 -5.41
CA ILE A 9 1.92 -0.62 -4.05
C ILE A 9 1.48 0.58 -3.23
N VAL A 10 0.24 0.52 -2.72
CA VAL A 10 -0.36 1.53 -1.85
C VAL A 10 -0.67 0.91 -0.51
N ASN A 11 -0.08 1.42 0.57
CA ASN A 11 -0.43 1.02 1.92
C ASN A 11 -1.51 1.97 2.47
N VAL A 12 -2.57 1.42 3.02
CA VAL A 12 -3.67 2.16 3.65
C VAL A 12 -3.71 1.78 5.12
N ILE A 13 -3.55 2.76 6.00
CA ILE A 13 -3.44 2.52 7.44
C ILE A 13 -4.70 3.03 8.13
N ALA A 14 -5.40 2.12 8.80
CA ALA A 14 -6.63 2.37 9.54
C ALA A 14 -6.41 2.20 11.04
N ARG A 15 -7.26 2.80 11.87
CA ARG A 15 -7.10 2.73 13.33
C ARG A 15 -7.41 1.36 13.92
N ASP A 16 -8.40 0.66 13.37
CA ASP A 16 -8.94 -0.60 13.87
C ASP A 16 -9.54 -1.42 12.72
N ASP A 17 -9.92 -2.68 13.00
CA ASP A 17 -10.46 -3.59 12.00
C ASP A 17 -11.77 -3.08 11.37
N LYS A 18 -12.57 -2.33 12.14
CA LYS A 18 -13.85 -1.79 11.65
C LYS A 18 -13.60 -0.72 10.59
N GLN A 19 -12.70 0.22 10.86
CA GLN A 19 -12.26 1.21 9.88
C GLN A 19 -11.55 0.57 8.69
N MET A 20 -10.66 -0.39 8.93
CA MET A 20 -9.96 -1.11 7.85
C MET A 20 -10.96 -1.71 6.86
N ASN A 21 -11.98 -2.42 7.36
CA ASN A 21 -13.03 -2.99 6.52
C ASN A 21 -13.88 -1.93 5.82
N HIS A 22 -14.15 -0.80 6.47
CA HIS A 22 -14.88 0.31 5.86
C HIS A 22 -14.11 0.90 4.67
N TYR A 23 -12.83 1.21 4.86
CA TYR A 23 -11.98 1.74 3.80
C TYR A 23 -11.76 0.72 2.69
N PHE A 24 -11.54 -0.56 3.00
CA PHE A 24 -11.48 -1.61 1.98
C PHE A 24 -12.71 -1.59 1.06
N LYS A 25 -13.93 -1.53 1.63
CA LYS A 25 -15.17 -1.47 0.85
C LYS A 25 -15.25 -0.18 0.01
N LEU A 26 -14.88 0.96 0.59
CA LEU A 26 -14.88 2.24 -0.11
C LEU A 26 -13.93 2.22 -1.31
N PHE A 27 -12.67 1.80 -1.13
CA PHE A 27 -11.69 1.76 -2.20
C PHE A 27 -12.02 0.68 -3.24
N LYS A 28 -12.57 -0.46 -2.83
CA LYS A 28 -13.11 -1.47 -3.76
C LYS A 28 -14.20 -0.88 -4.64
N PHE A 29 -15.12 -0.11 -4.06
CA PHE A 29 -16.17 0.58 -4.81
C PHE A 29 -15.59 1.64 -5.75
N MET A 30 -14.66 2.48 -5.28
CA MET A 30 -14.07 3.55 -6.09
C MET A 30 -13.25 3.04 -7.27
N LEU A 31 -12.53 1.92 -7.11
CA LEU A 31 -11.73 1.33 -8.17
C LEU A 31 -12.58 0.57 -9.21
N GLY A 32 -13.81 0.19 -8.84
CA GLY A 32 -14.66 -0.71 -9.61
C GLY A 32 -14.41 -2.17 -9.22
N GLU A 33 -15.48 -2.88 -8.86
CA GLU A 33 -15.37 -4.27 -8.38
C GLU A 33 -14.82 -5.22 -9.45
N ASP A 34 -15.13 -4.94 -10.72
CA ASP A 34 -14.70 -5.69 -11.90
C ASP A 34 -13.19 -5.64 -12.13
N LYS A 35 -12.51 -4.62 -11.60
CA LYS A 35 -11.05 -4.48 -11.71
C LYS A 35 -10.29 -5.21 -10.61
N VAL A 36 -10.97 -5.64 -9.55
CA VAL A 36 -10.34 -6.36 -8.46
C VAL A 36 -10.12 -7.81 -8.86
N THR A 37 -8.86 -8.15 -9.13
CA THR A 37 -8.46 -9.49 -9.58
C THR A 37 -8.26 -10.46 -8.41
N LYS A 38 -7.92 -9.95 -7.22
CA LYS A 38 -7.67 -10.79 -6.04
C LYS A 38 -7.89 -10.02 -4.74
N VAL A 39 -8.44 -10.71 -3.74
CA VAL A 39 -8.48 -10.23 -2.35
C VAL A 39 -7.87 -11.30 -1.44
N VAL A 40 -6.92 -10.90 -0.59
CA VAL A 40 -6.30 -11.77 0.43
C VAL A 40 -6.55 -11.17 1.80
N LYS A 41 -7.24 -11.89 2.67
CA LYS A 41 -7.47 -11.48 4.05
C LYS A 41 -6.51 -12.23 4.97
N ARG A 42 -5.86 -11.51 5.89
CA ARG A 42 -5.02 -12.07 6.95
C ARG A 42 -5.45 -11.46 8.28
N SER A 43 -4.94 -12.01 9.38
CA SER A 43 -5.13 -11.38 10.69
C SER A 43 -4.55 -9.96 10.66
N GLY A 44 -5.38 -8.94 10.89
CA GLY A 44 -4.98 -7.53 10.93
C GLY A 44 -4.67 -6.86 9.58
N SER A 45 -4.87 -7.53 8.45
CA SER A 45 -4.65 -6.93 7.13
C SER A 45 -5.53 -7.49 6.01
N ILE A 46 -5.75 -6.68 4.98
CA ILE A 46 -6.44 -7.07 3.75
C ILE A 46 -5.60 -6.58 2.57
N ASP A 47 -5.26 -7.46 1.64
CA ASP A 47 -4.68 -7.06 0.35
C ASP A 47 -5.75 -7.12 -0.73
N MET A 48 -5.79 -6.08 -1.57
CA MET A 48 -6.63 -5.98 -2.75
C MET A 48 -5.74 -5.73 -3.95
N HIS A 49 -5.84 -6.60 -4.95
CA HIS A 49 -5.03 -6.53 -6.15
C HIS A 49 -5.91 -6.19 -7.35
N THR A 50 -5.34 -5.39 -8.23
CA THR A 50 -5.81 -5.10 -9.59
C THR A 50 -4.68 -5.45 -10.56
N ASP A 51 -4.85 -5.16 -11.85
CA ASP A 51 -3.79 -5.28 -12.85
C ASP A 51 -2.61 -4.34 -12.57
N LYS A 52 -2.88 -3.11 -12.10
CA LYS A 52 -1.87 -2.06 -11.90
C LYS A 52 -1.53 -1.74 -10.46
N ILE A 53 -2.43 -2.03 -9.52
CA ILE A 53 -2.34 -1.57 -8.13
C ILE A 53 -2.49 -2.74 -7.16
N ILE A 54 -1.61 -2.80 -6.16
CA ILE A 54 -1.78 -3.59 -4.94
C ILE A 54 -2.05 -2.62 -3.79
N MET A 55 -3.28 -2.63 -3.28
CA MET A 55 -3.64 -1.91 -2.06
C MET A 55 -3.58 -2.84 -0.86
N ARG A 56 -2.82 -2.45 0.17
CA ARG A 56 -2.69 -3.21 1.41
C ARG A 56 -3.26 -2.40 2.56
N PHE A 57 -4.30 -2.92 3.18
CA PHE A 57 -4.99 -2.29 4.31
C PHE A 57 -4.46 -2.90 5.60
N PHE A 58 -4.04 -2.06 6.55
CA PHE A 58 -3.48 -2.47 7.83
C PHE A 58 -4.14 -1.72 8.99
N VAL A 59 -4.18 -2.34 10.16
CA VAL A 59 -4.47 -1.66 11.43
C VAL A 59 -3.18 -1.05 12.00
N GLY A 60 -3.13 0.27 12.18
CA GLY A 60 -1.99 0.96 12.77
C GLY A 60 -1.79 0.54 14.22
N THR A 61 -0.51 0.38 14.59
CA THR A 61 0.09 -0.40 15.71
C THR A 61 0.71 -1.73 15.29
N GLN A 62 0.33 -2.32 14.14
CA GLN A 62 1.06 -3.47 13.59
C GLN A 62 2.35 -2.99 12.90
N GLY A 63 3.47 -3.67 13.13
CA GLY A 63 4.81 -3.27 12.69
C GLY A 63 4.94 -3.00 11.18
N LEU A 64 4.63 -1.77 10.76
CA LEU A 64 4.78 -1.28 9.39
C LEU A 64 6.25 -0.99 9.02
N ARG A 65 7.17 -1.05 9.99
CA ARG A 65 8.61 -0.90 9.74
C ARG A 65 9.08 -1.93 8.72
N GLY A 66 9.65 -1.46 7.62
CA GLY A 66 10.18 -2.30 6.54
C GLY A 66 9.20 -2.63 5.40
N TYR A 67 7.93 -2.23 5.49
CA TYR A 67 7.00 -2.40 4.38
C TYR A 67 7.33 -1.43 3.24
N ARG A 68 7.75 -1.97 2.10
CA ARG A 68 7.94 -1.19 0.87
C ARG A 68 6.59 -0.82 0.27
N ALA A 69 6.40 0.46 -0.03
CA ALA A 69 5.26 0.99 -0.74
C ALA A 69 5.68 2.19 -1.59
N HIS A 70 4.96 2.40 -2.68
CA HIS A 70 5.10 3.60 -3.49
C HIS A 70 4.36 4.78 -2.85
N TYR A 71 3.20 4.48 -2.26
CA TYR A 71 2.34 5.47 -1.60
C TYR A 71 1.82 4.93 -0.26
N VAL A 72 1.65 5.84 0.69
CA VAL A 72 1.05 5.57 2.01
C VAL A 72 -0.13 6.51 2.21
N ILE A 73 -1.29 5.95 2.50
CA ILE A 73 -2.50 6.68 2.89
C ILE A 73 -2.73 6.42 4.38
N ASN A 74 -2.33 7.37 5.21
CA ASN A 74 -2.56 7.30 6.64
C ASN A 74 -3.93 7.90 6.99
N LEU A 75 -4.87 7.04 7.39
CA LEU A 75 -6.23 7.44 7.78
C LEU A 75 -6.39 7.51 9.31
N ILE A 76 -5.29 7.38 10.06
CA ILE A 76 -5.28 7.60 11.50
C ILE A 76 -5.15 9.09 11.78
N GLN A 77 -6.14 9.65 12.45
CA GLN A 77 -6.11 11.03 12.95
C GLN A 77 -5.30 11.09 14.26
N ASN A 78 -3.99 10.87 14.17
CA ASN A 78 -3.04 11.01 15.26
C ASN A 78 -1.76 11.64 14.71
N GLU A 79 -1.42 12.85 15.17
CA GLU A 79 -0.25 13.61 14.72
C GLU A 79 1.06 12.87 14.99
N GLN A 80 1.21 12.22 16.15
CA GLN A 80 2.41 11.48 16.50
C GLN A 80 2.63 10.29 15.56
N PHE A 81 1.57 9.51 15.29
CA PHE A 81 1.67 8.39 14.36
C PHE A 81 1.89 8.86 12.92
N HIS A 82 1.33 10.01 12.53
CA HIS A 82 1.54 10.61 11.21
C HIS A 82 3.03 10.81 10.90
N HIS A 83 3.81 11.33 11.84
CA HIS A 83 5.26 11.50 11.66
C HIS A 83 6.04 10.18 11.57
N GLU A 84 5.53 9.09 12.16
CA GLU A 84 6.20 7.79 12.17
C GLU A 84 5.94 6.94 10.92
N VAL A 85 4.77 7.08 10.27
CA VAL A 85 4.38 6.27 9.10
C VAL A 85 4.29 7.02 7.77
N ALA A 86 4.27 8.35 7.77
CA ALA A 86 4.13 9.14 6.55
C ALA A 86 5.42 9.29 5.74
N LEU A 87 6.54 8.72 6.21
CA LEU A 87 7.79 8.75 5.48
C LEU A 87 7.89 7.48 4.62
N PRO A 88 7.59 7.55 3.30
CA PRO A 88 7.97 6.46 2.41
C PRO A 88 9.47 6.22 2.57
N MET A 89 9.87 4.96 2.76
CA MET A 89 11.27 4.61 2.58
C MET A 89 11.62 4.82 1.10
N THR A 90 12.12 6.02 0.78
CA THR A 90 12.61 6.40 -0.55
C THR A 90 13.95 5.73 -0.79
N ASN A 91 13.96 4.41 -0.97
CA ASN A 91 14.89 3.85 -1.93
C ASN A 91 14.12 3.69 -3.24
N VAL A 92 14.14 4.75 -4.05
CA VAL A 92 13.45 4.83 -5.34
C VAL A 92 13.85 3.67 -6.26
N TRP A 93 15.07 3.15 -6.07
CA TRP A 93 15.65 2.02 -6.80
C TRP A 93 15.08 0.66 -6.38
N GLY A 94 14.61 0.51 -5.13
CA GLY A 94 14.15 -0.77 -4.58
C GLY A 94 12.77 -1.25 -5.07
N LEU A 95 12.15 -0.52 -5.99
CA LEU A 95 10.84 -0.79 -6.60
C LEU A 95 10.88 -0.74 -8.14
N LEU A 96 12.05 -0.50 -8.75
CA LEU A 96 12.21 -0.53 -10.20
C LEU A 96 12.12 -1.96 -10.73
N ASP A 97 11.68 -2.11 -11.98
CA ASP A 97 11.70 -3.40 -12.66
C ASP A 97 13.17 -3.79 -12.95
N PRO A 98 13.69 -4.88 -12.35
CA PRO A 98 15.06 -5.31 -12.57
C PRO A 98 15.32 -5.72 -14.03
N GLU A 99 14.28 -6.06 -14.81
CA GLU A 99 14.43 -6.35 -16.24
C GLU A 99 14.72 -5.08 -17.05
N GLN A 100 14.28 -3.91 -16.56
CA GLN A 100 14.40 -2.64 -17.26
C GLN A 100 15.60 -1.80 -16.80
N TYR A 101 16.05 -1.96 -15.55
CA TYR A 101 17.17 -1.21 -14.96
C TYR A 101 18.12 -2.12 -14.17
N PRO A 102 18.76 -3.12 -14.81
CA PRO A 102 19.60 -4.11 -14.13
C PRO A 102 20.81 -3.49 -13.41
N GLU A 103 21.30 -2.34 -13.88
CA GLU A 103 22.46 -1.63 -13.35
C GLU A 103 22.19 -0.79 -12.08
N LEU A 104 20.92 -0.69 -11.66
CA LEU A 104 20.48 0.13 -10.52
C LEU A 104 19.97 -0.72 -9.34
N VAL A 105 20.03 -2.05 -9.47
CA VAL A 105 19.64 -3.01 -8.45
C VAL A 105 20.92 -3.61 -7.85
N ASP A 106 21.42 -2.97 -6.79
CA ASP A 106 22.46 -3.52 -5.88
C ASP A 106 21.84 -4.46 -4.83
#